data_AF-A0A2W0AQR5-F1
#
_entry.id   AF-A0A2W0AQR5-F1
#
_cell.length_a   1.000
_cell.length_b   1.000
_cell.length_c   1.000
_cell.angle_alpha   90.00
_cell.angle_beta   90.00
_cell.angle_gamma   90.00
#
_symmetry.space_group_name_H-M   'P 1'
#
loop_
_entity.id
_entity.type
_entity.pdbx_description
1 polymer ?
#
loop_
_entity_poly.entity_id
_entity_poly.type
_entity_poly.pdbx_seq_one_letter_code
_entity_poly.pdbx_strand_id
1 'polypeptide(L)' 'MPEDLASQTCVPCRGGVPPMKGRELQRILQLVPEWKAVNEHHITRLFTFPDFKQALDFVNRVGEVAENQGHHPDILL' A
#
# COMPACT_ATOMS: atom_id res chain seq x y z
N MET A 1 -15.50 -14.15 0.42
CA MET A 1 -14.40 -13.90 -0.52
C MET A 1 -13.34 -13.09 0.22
N PRO A 2 -12.11 -13.59 0.47
CA PRO A 2 -10.99 -12.68 0.64
C PRO A 2 -10.53 -12.35 -0.78
N GLU A 3 -10.97 -11.20 -1.28
CA GLU A 3 -10.64 -10.69 -2.61
C GLU A 3 -9.15 -10.34 -2.65
N ASP A 4 -8.44 -10.87 -3.65
CA ASP A 4 -7.07 -10.48 -3.96
C ASP A 4 -7.00 -8.96 -4.15
N LEU A 5 -6.33 -8.26 -3.23
CA LEU A 5 -6.21 -6.80 -3.27
C LEU A 5 -5.50 -6.33 -4.56
N ALA A 6 -4.59 -7.13 -5.11
CA ALA A 6 -3.85 -6.78 -6.32
C ALA A 6 -4.75 -6.79 -7.57
N SER A 7 -5.89 -7.49 -7.54
CA SER A 7 -6.87 -7.52 -8.62
C SER A 7 -7.86 -6.35 -8.60
N GLN A 8 -7.83 -5.52 -7.56
CA GLN A 8 -8.76 -4.40 -7.41
C GLN A 8 -8.24 -3.13 -8.06
N THR A 9 -9.16 -2.31 -8.54
CA THR A 9 -8.84 -0.95 -8.99
C THR A 9 -9.14 0.02 -7.86
N CYS A 10 -8.13 0.78 -7.43
CA CYS A 10 -8.35 1.86 -6.50
C CYS A 10 -9.10 2.98 -7.24
N VAL A 11 -10.31 3.31 -6.78
CA VAL A 11 -10.97 4.52 -7.24
C VAL A 11 -10.45 5.64 -6.33
N PRO A 12 -9.78 6.69 -6.88
CA PRO A 12 -9.30 7.79 -6.06
C PRO A 12 -10.44 8.31 -5.19
N CYS A 13 -10.23 8.34 -3.88
CA CYS A 13 -11.20 8.93 -2.96
C CYS A 13 -11.32 10.41 -3.33
N ARG A 14 -12.42 10.80 -4.00
CA ARG A 14 -12.72 12.19 -4.40
C ARG A 14 -13.10 13.07 -3.20
N GLY A 15 -12.36 12.95 -2.09
CA GLY A 15 -12.72 13.51 -0.79
C GLY A 15 -14.02 12.94 -0.23
N GLY A 16 -14.28 13.16 1.06
CA GLY A 16 -15.56 12.84 1.69
C GLY A 16 -15.78 11.38 2.10
N VAL A 17 -14.88 10.45 1.74
CA VAL A 17 -14.91 9.08 2.26
C VAL A 17 -14.17 9.04 3.60
N PRO A 18 -14.82 8.61 4.69
CA PRO A 18 -14.16 8.51 5.99
C PRO A 18 -13.04 7.47 5.96
N PRO A 19 -11.94 7.69 6.70
CA PRO A 19 -10.86 6.72 6.80
C PRO A 19 -11.35 5.39 7.41
N MET A 20 -10.85 4.28 6.89
CA MET A 20 -11.12 2.94 7.41
C MET A 20 -10.47 2.74 8.78
N LYS A 21 -11.22 2.21 9.75
CA LYS A 21 -10.78 2.04 11.15
C LYS A 21 -11.28 0.75 11.77
N GLY A 22 -10.72 0.37 12.91
CA GLY A 22 -11.23 -0.72 13.74
C GLY A 22 -11.27 -2.07 13.02
N ARG A 23 -12.38 -2.79 13.16
CA ARG A 23 -12.49 -4.19 12.69
C ARG A 23 -12.32 -4.35 11.19
N GLU A 24 -12.78 -3.37 10.40
CA GLU A 24 -12.67 -3.43 8.94
C GLU A 24 -11.21 -3.33 8.49
N LEU A 25 -10.47 -2.37 9.07
CA LEU A 25 -9.03 -2.23 8.85
C LEU A 25 -8.30 -3.53 9.22
N GLN A 26 -8.59 -4.09 10.40
CA GLN A 26 -7.97 -5.33 10.85
C GLN A 26 -8.25 -6.51 9.93
N ARG A 27 -9.47 -6.61 9.37
CA ARG A 27 -9.83 -7.66 8.40
C ARG A 27 -9.02 -7.55 7.11
N ILE A 28 -8.82 -6.34 6.58
CA ILE A 28 -8.02 -6.16 5.35
C ILE A 28 -6.54 -6.38 5.62
N LEU A 29 -6.01 -5.94 6.76
CA LEU A 29 -4.60 -6.15 7.13
C LEU A 29 -4.21 -7.64 7.18
N GLN A 30 -5.16 -8.53 7.48
CA GLN A 30 -4.92 -9.98 7.44
C GLN A 30 -4.56 -10.50 6.03
N LEU A 31 -4.92 -9.78 4.97
CA LEU A 31 -4.57 -10.13 3.59
C LEU A 31 -3.13 -9.72 3.23
N VAL A 32 -2.52 -8.84 4.03
CA VAL A 32 -1.19 -8.25 3.79
C VAL A 32 -0.35 -8.31 5.08
N PRO A 33 -0.03 -9.50 5.60
CA PRO A 33 0.50 -9.69 6.96
C PRO A 33 1.87 -9.04 7.22
N GLU A 34 2.62 -8.69 6.19
CA GLU A 34 3.91 -8.00 6.31
C GLU A 34 3.78 -6.47 6.46
N TRP A 35 2.57 -5.93 6.29
CA TRP A 35 2.26 -4.52 6.46
C TRP A 35 1.75 -4.24 7.87
N LYS A 36 2.13 -3.08 8.41
CA LYS A 36 1.73 -2.64 9.76
C LYS A 36 0.92 -1.36 9.66
N ALA A 37 -0.23 -1.31 10.32
CA ALA A 37 -0.95 -0.05 10.49
C ALA A 37 -0.35 0.79 11.62
N VAL A 38 -0.15 2.08 11.35
CA VAL A 38 0.36 3.06 12.30
C VAL A 38 -0.77 4.01 12.66
N ASN A 39 -1.19 3.97 13.93
CA ASN A 39 -2.25 4.82 14.50
C ASN A 39 -3.55 4.87 13.69
N GLU A 40 -3.91 3.78 13.00
CA GLU A 40 -5.05 3.71 12.06
C GLU A 40 -5.08 4.84 11.01
N HIS A 41 -3.91 5.39 10.67
CA HIS A 41 -3.77 6.50 9.72
C HIS A 41 -3.15 6.05 8.39
N HIS A 42 -2.07 5.28 8.46
CA HIS A 42 -1.36 4.78 7.29
C HIS A 42 -0.79 3.38 7.57
N ILE A 43 -0.31 2.71 6.52
CA ILE A 43 0.39 1.43 6.64
C ILE A 43 1.85 1.59 6.22
N THR A 44 2.73 0.81 6.85
CA THR A 44 4.15 0.79 6.52
C THR A 44 4.65 -0.64 6.33
N ARG A 45 5.64 -0.79 5.45
CA ARG A 45 6.39 -2.02 5.25
C ARG A 45 7.82 -1.69 4.89
N LEU A 46 8.75 -2.45 5.46
CA LEU A 46 10.16 -2.38 5.10
C LEU A 46 10.48 -3.49 4.09
N PHE A 47 11.19 -3.12 3.03
CA PHE A 47 11.75 -4.05 2.06
C PHE A 47 13.27 -3.96 2.12
N THR A 48 13.95 -5.10 2.15
CA THR A 48 15.41 -5.17 2.18
C THR A 48 15.91 -5.75 0.87
N PHE A 49 16.92 -5.09 0.29
CA PHE A 49 17.55 -5.52 -0.95
C PHE A 49 19.06 -5.69 -0.76
N PRO A 50 19.72 -6.55 -1.56
CA PRO A 50 21.17 -6.75 -1.46
C PRO A 50 22.01 -5.50 -1.79
N ASP A 51 21.48 -4.60 -2.63
CA ASP A 51 22.13 -3.36 -3.03
C ASP A 51 21.13 -2.27 -3.43
N PHE A 52 21.65 -1.04 -3.61
CA PHE A 52 20.86 0.12 -3.98
C PHE A 52 20.19 -0.01 -5.36
N LYS A 53 20.84 -0.66 -6.33
CA LYS A 53 20.32 -0.78 -7.70
C LYS A 53 19.03 -1.61 -7.69
N GLN A 54 19.04 -2.75 -6.99
CA GLN A 54 17.86 -3.61 -6.85
C GLN A 54 16.72 -2.92 -6.09
N ALA A 55 17.06 -2.11 -5.08
CA ALA A 55 16.08 -1.32 -4.36
C ALA A 55 15.44 -0.24 -5.27
N LEU A 56 16.24 0.46 -6.08
CA LEU A 56 15.74 1.44 -7.05
C LEU A 56 14.87 0.79 -8.14
N ASP A 57 15.26 -0.37 -8.66
CA ASP A 57 14.45 -1.13 -9.62
C ASP A 57 13.09 -1.55 -9.04
N PHE A 58 13.03 -1.86 -7.74
CA PHE A 58 11.78 -2.08 -7.03
C PHE A 58 10.95 -0.80 -6.93
N VAL A 59 11.55 0.31 -6.50
CA VAL A 59 10.87 1.62 -6.38
C VAL A 59 10.27 2.07 -7.71
N ASN A 60 10.99 1.92 -8.82
CA ASN A 60 10.48 2.27 -10.15
C ASN A 60 9.22 1.48 -10.52
N ARG A 61 9.19 0.17 -10.25
CA ARG A 61 8.00 -0.66 -10.49
C ARG A 61 6.82 -0.25 -9.60
N VAL A 62 7.08 0.12 -8.35
CA VAL A 62 6.04 0.67 -7.45
C VAL A 62 5.52 2.00 -8.01
N GLY A 63 6.40 2.85 -8.53
CA GLY A 63 6.04 4.11 -9.18
C GLY A 63 5.10 3.91 -10.38
N GLU A 64 5.37 2.96 -11.25
CA GLU A 64 4.49 2.63 -12.38
C GLU A 64 3.07 2.23 -11.93
N VAL A 65 2.96 1.43 -10.87
CA VAL A 65 1.66 1.05 -10.29
C VAL A 65 0.98 2.27 -9.66
N ALA A 66 1.72 3.10 -8.94
CA ALA A 66 1.19 4.30 -8.27
C ALA A 66 0.58 5.29 -9.28
N GLU A 67 1.26 5.54 -10.40
CA GLU A 67 0.77 6.41 -11.48
C GLU A 67 -0.48 5.84 -12.14
N ASN A 68 -0.48 4.53 -12.45
CA ASN A 68 -1.65 3.86 -13.05
C ASN A 68 -2.88 3.91 -12.12
N GLN A 69 -2.68 3.91 -10.80
CA GLN A 69 -3.75 4.00 -9.81
C GLN A 69 -4.07 5.44 -9.38
N GLY A 70 -3.25 6.42 -9.77
CA GLY A 70 -3.36 7.81 -9.29
C GLY A 70 -3.26 7.94 -7.77
N HIS A 71 -2.48 7.07 -7.10
CA HIS A 71 -2.32 7.05 -5.65
C HIS A 71 -0.85 6.79 -5.28
N HIS A 72 -0.22 7.79 -4.65
CA HIS A 72 1.22 7.82 -4.50
C HIS A 72 1.65 7.45 -3.07
N PRO A 73 2.59 6.50 -2.90
CA PRO A 73 3.19 6.21 -1.61
C PRO A 73 4.31 7.19 -1.26
N ASP A 74 4.57 7.34 0.04
CA ASP A 74 5.83 7.89 0.53
C ASP A 74 6.89 6.78 0.52
N ILE A 75 7.96 6.96 -0.26
CA ILE A 75 9.05 6.01 -0.38
C ILE A 75 10.33 6.65 0.14
N LEU A 76 10.92 6.01 1.16
CA LEU A 76 12.28 6.27 1.60
C LEU A 76 13.17 5.14 1.05
N LEU A 77 14.16 5.53 0.23
CA LEU A 77 15.15 4.63 -0.36
C LEU A 77 16.51 4.81 0.33
#